data_AF-A0A7Y7DIH5-F1
#
_entry.id   AF-A0A7Y7DIH5-F1
#
_cell.length_a   1.000
_cell.length_b   1.000
_cell.length_c   1.000
_cell.angle_alpha   90.00
_cell.angle_beta   90.00
_cell.angle_gamma   90.00
#
_symmetry.space_group_name_H-M   'P 1'
#
loop_
_entity.id
_entity.type
_entity.pdbx_description
1 polymer ?
#
loop_
_entity_poly.entity_id
_entity_poly.type
_entity_poly.pdbx_seq_one_letter_code
_entity_poly.pdbx_strand_id
1 'polypeptide(L)'
;MKLKKLFLVIAIGILFANCNKEKSIKEYMVATWETTYLKIEMPTFQKSDSTSVFEDQFLNNPPRRARSKYNNDGTFTAWFVNHKNEKSGTSKGTWTVKNDSLFIAYFYGGRDVEVAYHIEKTEEGFIGKSTYDWDEDGEFDDFLVMKTKRITAKQ
;
A
#
# COMPACT_ATOMS: atom_id res chain seq x y z
N MET A 1 -16.24 -22.19 -56.48
CA MET A 1 -16.54 -22.42 -55.05
C MET A 1 -15.24 -22.53 -54.22
N LYS A 2 -14.43 -21.47 -54.09
CA LYS A 2 -13.14 -21.52 -53.36
C LYS A 2 -12.75 -20.26 -52.57
N LEU A 3 -13.62 -19.22 -52.51
CA LEU A 3 -13.32 -17.97 -51.78
C LEU A 3 -14.01 -17.84 -50.40
N LYS A 4 -14.91 -18.76 -50.04
CA LYS A 4 -15.71 -18.66 -48.79
C LYS A 4 -15.00 -19.20 -47.54
N LYS A 5 -13.88 -19.91 -47.68
CA LYS A 5 -13.14 -20.49 -46.54
C LYS A 5 -12.07 -19.57 -45.95
N LEU A 6 -11.71 -18.48 -46.62
CA LEU A 6 -10.65 -17.58 -46.15
C LEU A 6 -11.16 -16.54 -45.12
N PHE A 7 -12.45 -16.20 -45.16
CA PHE A 7 -13.03 -15.23 -44.21
C PHE A 7 -13.20 -15.77 -42.78
N LEU A 8 -13.30 -17.10 -42.60
CA LEU A 8 -13.50 -17.69 -41.28
C LEU A 8 -12.22 -17.70 -40.43
N VAL A 9 -11.05 -17.71 -41.06
CA VAL A 9 -9.74 -17.77 -40.37
C VAL A 9 -9.34 -16.41 -39.80
N ILE A 10 -9.76 -15.31 -40.43
CA ILE A 10 -9.44 -13.94 -39.99
C ILE A 10 -10.30 -13.54 -38.77
N ALA A 11 -11.52 -14.06 -38.64
CA ALA A 11 -12.42 -13.73 -37.54
C ALA A 11 -12.00 -14.33 -36.18
N ILE A 12 -11.24 -15.43 -36.17
CA ILE A 12 -10.77 -16.09 -34.93
C ILE A 12 -9.46 -15.46 -34.42
N GLY A 13 -8.65 -14.86 -35.30
CA GLY A 13 -7.38 -14.22 -34.95
C GLY A 13 -7.51 -12.91 -34.15
N ILE A 14 -8.67 -12.27 -34.18
CA ILE A 14 -8.90 -10.96 -33.52
C ILE A 14 -9.38 -11.11 -32.06
N LEU A 15 -9.83 -12.31 -31.65
CA LEU A 15 -10.44 -12.53 -30.33
C LEU A 15 -9.42 -12.70 -29.17
N PHE A 16 -8.12 -12.72 -29.44
CA PHE A 16 -7.08 -12.93 -28.41
C PHE A 16 -6.20 -11.72 -28.10
N ALA A 17 -6.49 -10.54 -28.68
CA ALA A 17 -5.60 -9.38 -28.59
C ALA A 17 -5.83 -8.42 -27.40
N ASN A 18 -6.76 -8.72 -26.46
CA ASN A 18 -7.02 -7.85 -25.32
C ASN A 18 -6.70 -8.50 -23.96
N CYS A 19 -5.56 -9.18 -23.87
CA CYS A 19 -4.97 -9.52 -22.58
C CYS A 19 -4.22 -8.28 -22.07
N ASN A 20 -4.94 -7.32 -21.48
CA ASN A 20 -4.31 -6.29 -20.65
C ASN A 20 -3.65 -7.04 -19.49
N LYS A 21 -2.32 -7.25 -19.56
CA LYS A 21 -1.56 -7.81 -18.44
C LYS A 21 -1.77 -6.86 -17.27
N GLU A 22 -2.55 -7.29 -16.29
CA GLU A 22 -2.70 -6.56 -15.04
C GLU A 22 -1.31 -6.39 -14.44
N LYS A 23 -0.96 -5.16 -14.05
CA LYS A 23 0.34 -4.89 -13.41
C LYS A 23 0.50 -5.80 -12.21
N SER A 24 1.66 -6.42 -12.05
CA SER A 24 2.00 -7.12 -10.83
C SER A 24 1.89 -6.17 -9.63
N ILE A 25 1.69 -6.70 -8.41
CA ILE A 25 1.68 -5.85 -7.20
C ILE A 25 3.00 -5.09 -7.09
N LYS A 26 4.13 -5.73 -7.41
CA LYS A 26 5.44 -5.06 -7.43
C LYS A 26 5.44 -3.83 -8.34
N GLU A 27 5.01 -3.96 -9.59
CA GLU A 27 4.92 -2.82 -10.52
C GLU A 27 3.88 -1.78 -10.09
N TYR A 28 2.78 -2.23 -9.47
CA TYR A 28 1.73 -1.37 -8.98
C TYR A 28 2.22 -0.47 -7.83
N MET A 29 3.01 -1.03 -6.91
CA MET A 29 3.51 -0.37 -5.70
C MET A 29 4.54 0.72 -5.99
N VAL A 30 5.31 0.62 -7.09
CA VAL A 30 6.31 1.61 -7.50
C VAL A 30 5.65 2.94 -7.85
N ALA A 31 5.41 3.75 -6.84
CA ALA A 31 4.79 5.07 -6.91
C ALA A 31 5.03 5.84 -5.61
N THR A 32 4.44 7.03 -5.53
CA THR A 32 4.30 7.76 -4.27
C THR A 32 2.84 7.71 -3.83
N TRP A 33 2.62 7.52 -2.54
CA TRP A 33 1.31 7.31 -1.93
C TRP A 33 1.10 8.29 -0.79
N GLU A 34 -0.15 8.69 -0.56
CA GLU A 34 -0.59 9.43 0.62
C GLU A 34 -1.65 8.60 1.34
N THR A 35 -1.49 8.42 2.65
CA THR A 35 -2.47 7.73 3.49
C THR A 35 -3.72 8.58 3.63
N THR A 36 -4.88 7.99 3.39
CA THR A 36 -6.20 8.63 3.47
C THR A 36 -7.06 8.05 4.59
N TYR A 37 -6.65 6.92 5.16
CA TYR A 37 -7.32 6.28 6.28
C TYR A 37 -6.32 5.40 7.01
N LEU A 38 -6.40 5.36 8.33
CA LEU A 38 -5.65 4.45 9.17
C LEU A 38 -6.52 4.03 10.36
N LYS A 39 -6.64 2.73 10.57
CA LYS A 39 -7.22 2.16 11.79
C LYS A 39 -6.28 1.10 12.34
N ILE A 40 -6.08 1.09 13.64
CA ILE A 40 -5.37 0.06 14.39
C ILE A 40 -6.30 -0.37 15.53
N GLU A 41 -6.71 -1.63 15.52
CA GLU A 41 -7.45 -2.27 16.59
C GLU A 41 -6.48 -3.12 17.39
N MET A 42 -6.37 -2.84 18.69
CA MET A 42 -5.44 -3.48 19.62
C MET A 42 -6.26 -4.23 20.66
N PRO A 43 -6.50 -5.55 20.49
CA PRO A 43 -7.38 -6.33 21.38
C PRO A 43 -6.86 -6.39 22.82
N THR A 44 -5.54 -6.50 23.00
CA THR A 44 -4.86 -6.45 24.29
C THR A 44 -3.90 -5.27 24.36
N PHE A 45 -4.39 -4.06 24.65
CA PHE A 45 -3.51 -2.89 24.66
C PHE A 45 -2.56 -2.92 25.87
N GLN A 46 -1.25 -2.92 25.65
CA GLN A 46 -0.22 -2.90 26.70
C GLN A 46 -0.42 -3.99 27.77
N LYS A 47 -0.72 -5.22 27.35
CA LYS A 47 -1.03 -6.37 28.23
C LYS A 47 -2.23 -6.18 29.15
N SER A 48 -3.10 -5.21 28.87
CA SER A 48 -4.36 -5.07 29.57
C SER A 48 -5.45 -5.82 28.81
N ASP A 49 -6.44 -6.34 29.54
CA ASP A 49 -7.69 -6.89 28.96
C ASP A 49 -8.62 -5.73 28.54
N SER A 50 -8.07 -4.79 27.75
CA SER A 50 -8.80 -3.66 27.21
C SER A 50 -8.46 -3.48 25.74
N THR A 51 -9.52 -3.42 24.94
CA THR A 51 -9.40 -3.12 23.52
C THR A 51 -9.21 -1.63 23.33
N SER A 52 -8.15 -1.24 22.63
CA SER A 52 -7.90 0.13 22.22
C SER A 52 -8.03 0.24 20.71
N VAL A 53 -8.65 1.33 20.24
CA VAL A 53 -8.82 1.59 18.81
C VAL A 53 -8.26 2.96 18.49
N PHE A 54 -7.23 2.99 17.65
CA PHE A 54 -6.76 4.20 17.01
C PHE A 54 -7.36 4.29 15.61
N GLU A 55 -8.05 5.39 15.30
CA GLU A 55 -8.62 5.61 13.96
C GLU A 55 -8.42 7.07 13.53
N ASP A 56 -7.86 7.25 12.34
CA ASP A 56 -7.73 8.55 11.67
C ASP A 56 -8.25 8.44 10.23
N GLN A 57 -9.27 9.25 9.93
CA GLN A 57 -9.89 9.32 8.61
C GLN A 57 -9.27 10.40 7.71
N PHE A 58 -8.30 11.16 8.21
CA PHE A 58 -7.61 12.25 7.52
C PHE A 58 -8.55 13.26 6.84
N LEU A 59 -9.75 13.45 7.41
CA LEU A 59 -10.75 14.40 6.92
C LEU A 59 -10.30 15.84 7.16
N ASN A 60 -10.83 16.77 6.36
CA ASN A 60 -10.66 18.21 6.56
C ASN A 60 -9.21 18.72 6.56
N ASN A 61 -8.34 18.10 5.75
CA ASN A 61 -6.94 18.51 5.59
C ASN A 61 -6.16 18.54 6.93
N PRO A 62 -5.84 17.37 7.49
CA PRO A 62 -5.23 17.26 8.81
C PRO A 62 -3.85 17.92 8.83
N PRO A 63 -3.38 18.34 10.03
CA PRO A 63 -2.10 19.03 10.19
C PRO A 63 -0.89 18.23 9.70
N ARG A 64 -1.04 16.91 9.62
CA ARG A 64 0.01 16.00 9.19
C ARG A 64 -0.61 14.91 8.32
N ARG A 65 -0.11 14.76 7.10
CA ARG A 65 -0.48 13.66 6.19
C ARG A 65 0.72 12.75 5.98
N ALA A 66 0.54 11.46 6.18
CA ALA A 66 1.58 10.47 5.95
C ALA A 66 1.72 10.17 4.45
N ARG A 67 2.96 10.10 3.97
CA ARG A 67 3.30 9.75 2.59
C ARG A 67 4.39 8.69 2.57
N SER A 68 4.35 7.85 1.54
CA SER A 68 5.37 6.83 1.29
C SER A 68 5.73 6.76 -0.19
N LYS A 69 6.95 6.32 -0.47
CA LYS A 69 7.45 6.06 -1.81
C LYS A 69 8.13 4.71 -1.85
N TYR A 70 7.79 3.93 -2.87
CA TYR A 70 8.41 2.65 -3.18
C TYR A 70 9.15 2.81 -4.50
N ASN A 71 10.47 2.63 -4.48
CA ASN A 71 11.30 2.72 -5.67
C ASN A 71 11.54 1.32 -6.25
N ASN A 72 11.76 1.24 -7.56
CA ASN A 72 11.95 -0.04 -8.26
C ASN A 72 13.21 -0.82 -7.83
N ASP A 73 14.17 -0.14 -7.20
CA ASP A 73 15.40 -0.74 -6.65
C ASP A 73 15.19 -1.44 -5.29
N GLY A 74 13.96 -1.48 -4.77
CA GLY A 74 13.65 -2.06 -3.46
C GLY A 74 13.84 -1.10 -2.29
N THR A 75 14.15 0.18 -2.53
CA THR A 75 14.21 1.19 -1.47
C THR A 75 12.83 1.79 -1.18
N PHE A 76 12.59 2.04 0.10
CA PHE A 76 11.36 2.63 0.64
C PHE A 76 11.68 3.93 1.37
N THR A 77 10.76 4.89 1.32
CA THR A 77 10.86 6.10 2.14
C THR A 77 9.47 6.50 2.61
N ALA A 78 9.30 6.77 3.90
CA ALA A 78 8.10 7.36 4.47
C ALA A 78 8.42 8.74 5.05
N TRP A 79 7.45 9.64 5.02
CA TRP A 79 7.57 10.97 5.60
C TRP A 79 6.19 11.56 5.84
N PHE A 80 6.16 12.71 6.49
CA PHE A 80 4.95 13.46 6.70
C PHE A 80 5.01 14.80 5.98
N VAL A 81 3.85 15.31 5.62
CA VAL A 81 3.70 16.66 5.08
C VAL A 81 2.68 17.45 5.88
N ASN A 82 2.91 18.76 6.02
CA ASN A 82 1.94 19.68 6.62
C ASN A 82 0.99 20.28 5.56
N HIS A 83 0.17 21.25 5.95
CA HIS A 83 -0.73 21.98 5.05
C HIS A 83 -0.03 22.67 3.87
N LYS A 84 1.24 23.06 4.03
CA LYS A 84 2.08 23.70 3.00
C LYS A 84 2.85 22.69 2.13
N ASN A 85 2.62 21.38 2.32
CA ASN A 85 3.39 20.29 1.72
C ASN A 85 4.88 20.26 2.14
N GLU A 86 5.24 20.89 3.25
CA GLU A 86 6.60 20.84 3.78
C GLU A 86 6.84 19.46 4.42
N LYS A 87 7.95 18.82 4.04
CA LYS A 87 8.30 17.45 4.42
C LYS A 87 8.99 17.41 5.80
N SER A 88 8.61 16.46 6.65
CA SER A 88 9.24 16.19 7.95
C SER A 88 9.23 14.70 8.31
N GLY A 89 10.02 14.31 9.32
CA GLY A 89 10.00 12.95 9.88
C GLY A 89 10.28 11.86 8.86
N THR A 90 11.38 11.99 8.11
CA THR A 90 11.72 11.02 7.06
C THR A 90 12.25 9.72 7.67
N SER A 91 11.64 8.60 7.31
CA SER A 91 12.16 7.26 7.54
C SER A 91 12.54 6.61 6.22
N LYS A 92 13.63 5.85 6.21
CA LYS A 92 14.11 5.09 5.05
C LYS A 92 14.10 3.61 5.39
N GLY A 93 13.92 2.79 4.37
CA GLY A 93 13.85 1.35 4.54
C GLY A 93 13.98 0.60 3.22
N THR A 94 13.65 -0.69 3.27
CA THR A 94 13.60 -1.58 2.12
C THR A 94 12.23 -2.19 1.99
N TRP A 95 11.88 -2.62 0.78
CA TRP A 95 10.64 -3.32 0.52
C TRP A 95 10.80 -4.42 -0.52
N THR A 96 9.91 -5.41 -0.45
CA THR A 96 9.75 -6.43 -1.48
C THR A 96 8.30 -6.89 -1.53
N VAL A 97 7.94 -7.63 -2.59
CA VAL A 97 6.61 -8.24 -2.73
C VAL A 97 6.80 -9.73 -2.96
N LYS A 98 6.06 -10.54 -2.21
CA LYS A 98 5.97 -11.99 -2.40
C LYS A 98 4.49 -12.34 -2.45
N ASN A 99 4.05 -12.93 -3.56
CA ASN A 99 2.64 -13.20 -3.86
C ASN A 99 1.79 -11.92 -3.80
N ASP A 100 0.82 -11.88 -2.90
CA ASP A 100 -0.12 -10.78 -2.65
C ASP A 100 0.32 -9.83 -1.53
N SER A 101 1.49 -10.07 -0.96
CA SER A 101 1.94 -9.43 0.27
C SER A 101 3.15 -8.53 0.03
N LEU A 102 3.05 -7.31 0.54
CA LEU A 102 4.12 -6.31 0.60
C LEU A 102 4.86 -6.45 1.92
N PHE A 103 6.17 -6.63 1.88
CA PHE A 103 7.05 -6.67 3.05
C PHE A 103 7.84 -5.38 3.09
N ILE A 104 7.84 -4.70 4.23
CA ILE A 104 8.63 -3.49 4.46
C ILE A 104 9.46 -3.61 5.73
N ALA A 105 10.68 -3.08 5.67
CA ALA A 105 11.59 -2.96 6.81
C ALA A 105 12.07 -1.51 6.91
N TYR A 106 11.85 -0.83 8.02
CA TYR A 106 12.21 0.59 8.20
C TYR A 106 12.34 0.96 9.68
N PHE A 107 13.12 2.00 9.97
CA PHE A 107 13.27 2.51 11.34
C PHE A 107 12.27 3.63 11.63
N TYR A 108 11.42 3.48 12.64
CA TYR A 108 10.43 4.47 13.05
C TYR A 108 10.15 4.40 14.55
N GLY A 109 9.89 5.55 15.18
CA GLY A 109 9.53 5.59 16.60
C GLY A 109 10.63 5.16 17.57
N GLY A 110 11.87 4.95 17.11
CA GLY A 110 12.96 4.42 17.93
C GLY A 110 13.18 2.91 17.79
N ARG A 111 12.41 2.23 16.94
CA ARG A 111 12.53 0.78 16.67
C ARG A 111 12.63 0.44 15.18
N ASP A 112 13.16 -0.73 14.92
CA ASP A 112 13.04 -1.38 13.61
C ASP A 112 11.64 -1.98 13.47
N VAL A 113 10.98 -1.67 12.35
CA VAL A 113 9.66 -2.18 12.00
C VAL A 113 9.83 -3.07 10.78
N GLU A 114 9.52 -4.35 10.93
CA GLU A 114 9.51 -5.35 9.87
C GLU A 114 8.12 -5.95 9.75
N VAL A 115 7.32 -5.48 8.80
CA VAL A 115 5.90 -5.80 8.72
C VAL A 115 5.50 -6.22 7.31
N ALA A 116 4.52 -7.12 7.24
CA ALA A 116 3.88 -7.55 6.01
C ALA A 116 2.46 -6.99 5.92
N TYR A 117 2.10 -6.50 4.74
CA TYR A 117 0.74 -6.09 4.42
C TYR A 117 0.19 -6.95 3.30
N HIS A 118 -1.01 -7.48 3.50
CA HIS A 118 -1.83 -7.93 2.37
C HIS A 118 -2.31 -6.69 1.59
N ILE A 119 -2.08 -6.68 0.28
CA ILE A 119 -2.37 -5.53 -0.58
C ILE A 119 -3.56 -5.80 -1.49
N GLU A 120 -4.59 -4.99 -1.34
CA GLU A 120 -5.73 -4.93 -2.26
C GLU A 120 -5.66 -3.64 -3.08
N LYS A 121 -5.53 -3.76 -4.41
CA LYS A 121 -5.48 -2.61 -5.31
C LYS A 121 -6.87 -1.98 -5.44
N THR A 122 -6.91 -0.66 -5.50
CA THR A 122 -8.08 0.15 -5.80
C THR A 122 -7.78 1.09 -6.97
N GLU A 123 -8.81 1.77 -7.47
CA GLU A 123 -8.66 2.74 -8.56
C GLU A 123 -7.78 3.93 -8.15
N GLU A 124 -7.94 4.42 -6.92
CA GLU A 124 -7.22 5.59 -6.41
C GLU A 124 -5.87 5.22 -5.77
N GLY A 125 -5.78 4.03 -5.17
CA GLY A 125 -4.57 3.54 -4.53
C GLY A 125 -4.71 2.12 -4.01
N PHE A 126 -4.30 1.83 -2.79
CA PHE A 126 -4.44 0.48 -2.23
C PHE A 126 -4.97 0.49 -0.80
N ILE A 127 -5.55 -0.64 -0.42
CA ILE A 127 -5.86 -0.99 0.96
C ILE A 127 -4.76 -1.95 1.43
N GLY A 128 -4.12 -1.61 2.54
CA GLY A 128 -3.13 -2.46 3.21
C GLY A 128 -3.70 -2.99 4.52
N LYS A 129 -3.55 -4.29 4.76
CA LYS A 129 -3.97 -4.94 6.02
C LYS A 129 -2.79 -5.69 6.63
N SER A 130 -2.54 -5.51 7.91
CA SER A 130 -1.47 -6.23 8.63
C SER A 130 -1.92 -6.65 10.01
N THR A 131 -1.40 -7.78 10.47
CA THR A 131 -1.35 -8.15 11.89
C THR A 131 0.09 -7.95 12.36
N TYR A 132 0.28 -7.18 13.43
CA TYR A 132 1.61 -6.85 13.96
C TYR A 132 1.54 -6.48 15.45
N ASP A 133 2.69 -6.28 16.08
CA ASP A 133 2.82 -5.69 17.43
C ASP A 133 2.97 -4.16 17.27
N TRP A 134 1.84 -3.45 17.15
CA TRP A 134 1.78 -2.01 16.94
C TRP A 134 1.89 -1.24 18.25
N ASP A 135 1.42 -1.81 19.36
CA ASP A 135 1.46 -1.21 20.69
C ASP A 135 2.72 -1.55 21.52
N GLU A 136 3.57 -2.44 20.99
CA GLU A 136 4.87 -2.84 21.54
C GLU A 136 4.77 -3.60 22.87
N ASP A 137 3.69 -4.35 23.05
CA ASP A 137 3.49 -5.18 24.24
C ASP A 137 4.09 -6.60 24.11
N GLY A 138 4.48 -6.98 22.89
CA GLY A 138 5.09 -8.27 22.56
C GLY A 138 4.13 -9.31 21.98
N GLU A 139 2.84 -9.01 21.89
CA GLU A 139 1.84 -9.83 21.22
C GLU A 139 1.60 -9.32 19.78
N PHE A 140 1.47 -10.26 18.83
CA PHE A 140 1.24 -9.93 17.42
C PHE A 140 -0.24 -10.09 17.08
N ASP A 141 -1.10 -9.32 17.75
CA ASP A 141 -2.56 -9.42 17.63
C ASP A 141 -3.22 -8.10 17.20
N ASP A 142 -2.45 -7.03 16.98
CA ASP A 142 -3.00 -5.76 16.53
C ASP A 142 -3.34 -5.80 15.03
N PHE A 143 -4.55 -5.36 14.69
CA PHE A 143 -5.04 -5.31 13.32
C PHE A 143 -5.01 -3.90 12.76
N LEU A 144 -4.16 -3.69 11.75
CA LEU A 144 -4.10 -2.43 11.02
C LEU A 144 -4.79 -2.53 9.67
N VAL A 145 -5.62 -1.53 9.36
CA VAL A 145 -6.15 -1.26 8.01
C VAL A 145 -5.76 0.15 7.59
N MET A 146 -5.07 0.27 6.47
CA MET A 146 -4.74 1.56 5.85
C MET A 146 -5.35 1.66 4.47
N LYS A 147 -5.76 2.87 4.08
CA LYS A 147 -6.12 3.20 2.70
C LYS A 147 -5.22 4.31 2.20
N THR A 148 -4.95 4.29 0.90
CA THR A 148 -4.05 5.23 0.26
C THR A 148 -4.63 5.77 -1.03
N LYS A 149 -4.10 6.90 -1.46
CA LYS A 149 -4.23 7.39 -2.84
C LYS A 149 -2.84 7.59 -3.45
N ARG A 150 -2.72 7.33 -4.74
CA ARG A 150 -1.51 7.64 -5.50
C ARG A 150 -1.36 9.16 -5.61
N ILE A 151 -0.15 9.66 -5.36
CA ILE A 151 0.19 11.05 -5.68
C ILE A 151 1.12 11.08 -6.88
N THR A 152 0.70 11.79 -7.92
CA THR A 152 1.59 12.23 -8.99
C THR A 152 2.34 13.44 -8.46
N ALA A 153 3.67 13.34 -8.38
CA ALA A 153 4.46 14.55 -8.24
C ALA A 153 4.15 15.42 -9.47
N LYS A 154 3.51 16.58 -9.27
CA LYS A 154 3.65 17.65 -10.26
C LYS A 154 5.13 17.99 -10.24
N GLN A 155 5.82 17.65 -11.32
CA GLN A 155 7.15 18.18 -11.61
C GLN A 155 7.09 19.70 -11.67
#